data_AF-A0A432Y2Q3-F1
#
_entry.id   AF-A0A432Y2Q3-F1
#
_cell.length_a   1.000
_cell.length_b   1.000
_cell.length_c   1.000
_cell.angle_alpha   90.00
_cell.angle_beta   90.00
_cell.angle_gamma   90.00
#
_symmetry.space_group_name_H-M   'P 1'
#
loop_
_entity.id
_entity.type
_entity.pdbx_description
1 polymer ?
#
loop_
_entity_poly.entity_id
_entity_poly.type
_entity_poly.pdbx_seq_one_letter_code
_entity_poly.pdbx_strand_id
1 'polypeptide(L)'
;MTILGHKLYRFAEPVKRHTIKNHCIDGVKHCASPHFDERPDALDISLLVIHCISLPEGCYGTPYVNKLFTQGLSDQDGDEFTPLTGLRVSSHLLIRRDGSVEQYVPFDKRAWHAGVSCYEGRERCNDFSIGIELEGTDHSPYSERQYQSLVDVTRTILDYYPKLTVDRITGHQHIAPGRKSDPGRCFDWPYFFNALSRKDSL
;
A
#
# COMPACT_ATOMS: atom_id res chain seq x y z
N MET A 1 -19.07 25.60 21.60
CA MET A 1 -19.47 25.53 20.18
C MET A 1 -18.19 25.41 19.38
N THR A 2 -17.68 24.19 19.21
CA THR A 2 -16.41 23.95 18.53
C THR A 2 -16.71 23.26 17.21
N ILE A 3 -16.73 24.05 16.15
CA ILE A 3 -16.80 23.54 14.78
C ILE A 3 -15.38 23.04 14.47
N LEU A 4 -15.16 21.73 14.62
CA LEU A 4 -13.99 21.08 14.05
C LEU A 4 -14.15 21.15 12.53
N GLY A 5 -13.26 21.89 11.87
CA GLY A 5 -13.25 22.08 10.44
C GLY A 5 -13.18 20.74 9.70
N HIS A 6 -14.30 20.34 9.10
CA HIS A 6 -14.32 19.26 8.13
C HIS A 6 -13.46 19.68 6.94
N LYS A 7 -12.30 19.03 6.74
CA LYS A 7 -11.60 19.11 5.47
C LYS A 7 -12.51 18.53 4.40
N LEU A 8 -13.08 19.41 3.57
CA LEU A 8 -13.79 19.04 2.36
C LEU A 8 -12.76 18.71 1.28
N TYR A 9 -12.34 17.45 1.23
CA TYR A 9 -11.66 16.92 0.05
C TYR A 9 -12.71 16.73 -1.04
N ARG A 10 -12.56 17.43 -2.17
CA ARG A 10 -13.45 17.35 -3.32
C ARG A 10 -12.73 16.54 -4.38
N PHE A 11 -13.21 15.32 -4.61
CA PHE A 11 -12.87 14.58 -5.83
C PHE A 11 -13.34 15.40 -7.04
N ALA A 12 -12.41 16.15 -7.63
CA ALA A 12 -12.68 17.08 -8.72
C ALA A 12 -12.72 16.39 -10.08
N GLU A 13 -12.22 15.15 -10.16
CA GLU A 13 -12.08 14.38 -11.41
C GLU A 13 -12.75 13.01 -11.24
N PRO A 14 -13.34 12.44 -12.30
CA PRO A 14 -13.88 11.09 -12.27
C PRO A 14 -12.78 10.08 -11.93
N VAL A 15 -13.14 9.12 -11.06
CA VAL A 15 -12.31 7.97 -10.64
C VAL A 15 -11.78 7.27 -11.89
N LYS A 16 -10.45 7.17 -12.03
CA LYS A 16 -9.84 6.50 -13.18
C LYS A 16 -9.91 5.00 -12.92
N ARG A 17 -10.76 4.27 -13.66
CA ARG A 17 -10.79 2.81 -13.54
C ARG A 17 -9.57 2.19 -14.18
N HIS A 18 -8.75 1.55 -13.35
CA HIS A 18 -7.70 0.65 -13.81
C HIS A 18 -8.30 -0.68 -14.27
N THR A 19 -7.52 -1.43 -15.05
CA THR A 19 -7.80 -2.85 -15.35
C THR A 19 -6.62 -3.68 -14.86
N ILE A 20 -6.88 -4.94 -14.47
CA ILE A 20 -5.83 -5.90 -14.15
C ILE A 20 -5.70 -6.89 -15.31
N LYS A 21 -4.47 -7.06 -15.81
CA LYS A 21 -4.08 -8.06 -16.81
C LYS A 21 -2.92 -8.86 -16.24
N ASN A 22 -3.06 -10.19 -16.20
CA ASN A 22 -2.04 -11.09 -15.63
C ASN A 22 -1.57 -10.63 -14.24
N HIS A 23 -2.51 -10.30 -13.36
CA HIS A 23 -2.26 -9.84 -11.99
C HIS A 23 -1.46 -8.53 -11.86
N CYS A 24 -1.33 -7.77 -12.94
CA CYS A 24 -0.71 -6.45 -13.00
C CYS A 24 -1.74 -5.38 -13.40
N ILE A 25 -1.68 -4.22 -12.76
CA ILE A 25 -2.48 -3.05 -13.11
C ILE A 25 -1.98 -2.48 -14.43
N ASP A 26 -2.90 -2.21 -15.37
CA ASP A 26 -2.58 -1.54 -16.63
C ASP A 26 -2.43 -0.02 -16.45
N GLY A 27 -1.51 0.58 -17.22
CA GLY A 27 -1.28 2.02 -17.25
C GLY A 27 -0.59 2.63 -16.01
N VAL A 28 0.09 1.82 -15.20
CA VAL A 28 0.96 2.27 -14.09
C VAL A 28 2.43 1.95 -14.38
N LYS A 29 3.34 2.55 -13.61
CA LYS A 29 4.78 2.27 -13.75
C LYS A 29 5.09 0.89 -13.16
N HIS A 30 5.70 0.00 -13.94
CA HIS A 30 6.17 -1.30 -13.44
C HIS A 30 7.66 -1.26 -13.09
N CYS A 31 7.98 -1.70 -11.87
CA CYS A 31 9.31 -1.74 -11.30
C CYS A 31 9.60 -3.16 -10.82
N ALA A 32 9.89 -4.09 -11.75
CA ALA A 32 10.01 -5.52 -11.46
C ALA A 32 10.96 -5.79 -10.28
N SER A 33 10.40 -6.20 -9.15
CA SER A 33 11.16 -6.59 -7.95
C SER A 33 11.51 -8.07 -8.03
N PRO A 34 12.74 -8.49 -7.67
CA PRO A 34 13.07 -9.90 -7.47
C PRO A 34 12.69 -10.41 -6.07
N HIS A 35 12.18 -9.55 -5.19
CA HIS A 35 11.87 -9.86 -3.79
C HIS A 35 10.43 -10.35 -3.64
N PHE A 36 10.11 -11.49 -4.26
CA PHE A 36 8.84 -12.17 -4.08
C PHE A 36 9.02 -13.67 -4.27
N ASP A 37 8.01 -14.44 -3.92
CA ASP A 37 7.89 -15.85 -4.23
C ASP A 37 6.43 -16.26 -4.45
N GLU A 38 6.17 -17.57 -4.57
CA GLU A 38 4.82 -18.08 -4.77
C GLU A 38 3.99 -18.01 -3.49
N ARG A 39 2.69 -17.70 -3.65
CA ARG A 39 1.72 -17.87 -2.58
C ARG A 39 1.53 -19.37 -2.31
N PRO A 40 1.31 -19.79 -1.05
CA PRO A 40 0.95 -21.18 -0.75
C PRO A 40 -0.35 -21.62 -1.44
N ASP A 41 -1.31 -20.68 -1.60
CA ASP A 41 -2.53 -20.86 -2.38
C ASP A 41 -2.74 -19.61 -3.26
N ALA A 42 -2.62 -19.77 -4.57
CA ALA A 42 -2.79 -18.69 -5.54
C ALA A 42 -4.24 -18.17 -5.62
N LEU A 43 -5.22 -18.94 -5.15
CA LEU A 43 -6.63 -18.56 -5.14
C LEU A 43 -7.05 -17.87 -3.83
N ASP A 44 -6.15 -17.70 -2.87
CA ASP A 44 -6.43 -17.13 -1.55
C ASP A 44 -5.82 -15.75 -1.37
N ILE A 45 -6.20 -14.84 -2.26
CA ILE A 45 -5.89 -13.42 -2.14
C ILE A 45 -7.13 -12.75 -1.56
N SER A 46 -7.07 -12.45 -0.26
CA SER A 46 -8.26 -12.12 0.52
C SER A 46 -8.07 -11.01 1.56
N LEU A 47 -6.89 -10.40 1.65
CA LEU A 47 -6.61 -9.29 2.57
C LEU A 47 -5.91 -8.14 1.83
N LEU A 48 -6.29 -6.90 2.13
CA LEU A 48 -5.54 -5.71 1.71
C LEU A 48 -4.90 -5.06 2.93
N VAL A 49 -3.59 -4.82 2.88
CA VAL A 49 -2.84 -4.16 3.95
C VAL A 49 -2.30 -2.83 3.46
N ILE A 50 -2.70 -1.76 4.13
CA ILE A 50 -2.22 -0.40 3.90
C ILE A 50 -0.99 -0.15 4.78
N HIS A 51 0.04 0.38 4.14
CA HIS A 51 1.34 0.70 4.72
C HIS A 51 1.72 2.15 4.44
N CYS A 52 2.80 2.60 5.06
CA CYS A 52 3.50 3.81 4.62
C CYS A 52 5.00 3.67 4.73
N ILE A 53 5.70 4.35 3.83
CA ILE A 53 7.16 4.36 3.78
C ILE A 53 7.69 5.68 3.21
N SER A 54 8.83 6.13 3.72
CA SER A 54 9.66 7.19 3.13
C SER A 54 11.11 6.90 3.46
N LEU A 55 12.02 7.12 2.51
CA LEU A 55 13.44 6.78 2.67
C LEU A 55 14.34 7.87 2.08
N PRO A 56 15.19 8.56 2.86
CA PRO A 56 15.20 8.58 4.32
C PRO A 56 13.82 8.96 4.90
N GLU A 57 13.58 8.65 6.17
CA GLU A 57 12.28 8.93 6.80
C GLU A 57 11.92 10.41 6.66
N GLY A 58 10.69 10.70 6.20
CA GLY A 58 10.19 12.04 5.96
C GLY A 58 10.69 12.69 4.65
N CYS A 59 11.59 12.05 3.91
CA CYS A 59 12.01 12.47 2.58
C CYS A 59 11.17 11.75 1.49
N TYR A 60 10.64 12.52 0.55
CA TYR A 60 9.74 12.03 -0.49
C TYR A 60 10.32 12.19 -1.89
N GLY A 61 9.86 11.39 -2.85
CA GLY A 61 10.31 11.45 -4.25
C GLY A 61 11.73 10.92 -4.45
N THR A 62 12.32 10.28 -3.44
CA THR A 62 13.65 9.72 -3.49
C THR A 62 13.67 8.38 -4.23
N PRO A 63 14.84 7.92 -4.72
CA PRO A 63 14.97 6.62 -5.35
C PRO A 63 15.00 5.45 -4.34
N TYR A 64 15.16 5.72 -3.04
CA TYR A 64 15.53 4.69 -2.07
C TYR A 64 14.43 3.67 -1.77
N VAL A 65 13.14 4.05 -1.83
CA VAL A 65 12.05 3.07 -1.72
C VAL A 65 12.09 2.10 -2.90
N ASN A 66 12.32 2.62 -4.11
CA ASN A 66 12.43 1.78 -5.31
C ASN A 66 13.67 0.87 -5.22
N LYS A 67 14.80 1.41 -4.77
CA LYS A 67 16.04 0.64 -4.56
C LYS A 67 15.85 -0.45 -3.51
N LEU A 68 15.27 -0.14 -2.35
CA LEU A 68 14.98 -1.13 -1.31
C LEU A 68 14.14 -2.29 -1.85
N PHE A 69 13.08 -1.99 -2.60
CA PHE A 69 12.20 -3.02 -3.14
C PHE A 69 12.78 -3.81 -4.30
N THR A 70 13.75 -3.30 -5.05
CA THR A 70 14.26 -3.95 -6.27
C THR A 70 15.67 -4.51 -6.15
N GLN A 71 16.51 -3.89 -5.34
CA GLN A 71 17.95 -4.21 -5.21
C GLN A 71 18.35 -4.49 -3.76
N GLY A 72 17.60 -3.95 -2.79
CA GLY A 72 18.02 -3.86 -1.39
C GLY A 72 18.92 -2.64 -1.15
N LEU A 73 19.08 -2.29 0.13
CA LEU A 73 19.99 -1.23 0.57
C LEU A 73 21.28 -1.85 1.13
N SER A 74 22.37 -1.09 1.03
CA SER A 74 23.72 -1.48 1.42
C SER A 74 24.38 -0.39 2.25
N ASP A 75 25.50 -0.70 2.90
CA ASP A 75 26.27 0.27 3.68
C ASP A 75 26.81 1.44 2.84
N GLN A 76 26.79 1.33 1.50
CA GLN A 76 27.17 2.42 0.60
C GLN A 76 26.05 3.45 0.39
N ASP A 77 24.83 3.18 0.86
CA ASP A 77 23.68 4.07 0.67
C ASP A 77 23.62 5.20 1.70
N GLY A 78 24.32 5.08 2.82
CA GLY A 78 24.33 6.06 3.91
C GLY A 78 23.99 5.44 5.27
N ASP A 79 24.55 6.01 6.33
CA ASP A 79 24.41 5.50 7.70
C ASP A 79 22.94 5.46 8.16
N GLU A 80 22.09 6.36 7.66
CA GLU A 80 20.65 6.39 7.94
C GLU A 80 19.91 5.13 7.48
N PHE A 81 20.48 4.37 6.53
CA PHE A 81 19.90 3.13 6.02
C PHE A 81 20.45 1.87 6.68
N THR A 82 21.38 1.98 7.62
CA THR A 82 21.96 0.84 8.35
C THR A 82 20.90 -0.15 8.87
N PRO A 83 19.75 0.28 9.44
CA PRO A 83 18.72 -0.65 9.91
C PRO A 83 18.04 -1.45 8.78
N LEU A 84 18.21 -1.04 7.53
CA LEU A 84 17.61 -1.63 6.33
C LEU A 84 18.63 -2.39 5.48
N THR A 85 19.94 -2.29 5.79
CA THR A 85 20.99 -3.00 5.07
C THR A 85 20.71 -4.50 5.05
N GLY A 86 20.78 -5.09 3.86
CA GLY A 86 20.63 -6.53 3.67
C GLY A 86 19.19 -7.06 3.79
N LEU A 87 18.22 -6.20 4.12
CA LEU A 87 16.81 -6.58 4.06
C LEU A 87 16.38 -6.86 2.62
N ARG A 88 15.62 -7.94 2.45
CA ARG A 88 14.90 -8.23 1.22
C ARG A 88 13.42 -8.11 1.50
N VAL A 89 12.85 -7.00 1.06
CA VAL A 89 11.44 -6.67 1.25
C VAL A 89 10.89 -6.09 -0.03
N SER A 90 9.58 -6.14 -0.17
CA SER A 90 8.84 -5.56 -1.28
C SER A 90 7.40 -5.31 -0.85
N SER A 91 6.70 -4.50 -1.61
CA SER A 91 5.25 -4.41 -1.57
C SER A 91 4.70 -4.66 -2.97
N HIS A 92 3.37 -4.77 -3.13
CA HIS A 92 2.82 -4.90 -4.47
C HIS A 92 2.79 -3.53 -5.15
N LEU A 93 2.31 -2.51 -4.44
CA LEU A 93 2.20 -1.14 -4.94
C LEU A 93 2.90 -0.13 -4.02
N LEU A 94 3.39 0.96 -4.63
CA LEU A 94 3.72 2.22 -3.97
C LEU A 94 2.91 3.34 -4.62
N ILE A 95 2.29 4.20 -3.80
CA ILE A 95 1.62 5.42 -4.24
C ILE A 95 2.40 6.62 -3.72
N ARG A 96 3.05 7.33 -4.64
CA ARG A 96 3.87 8.52 -4.36
C ARG A 96 3.01 9.70 -3.90
N ARG A 97 3.65 10.74 -3.35
CA ARG A 97 2.95 11.95 -2.87
C ARG A 97 2.10 12.64 -3.94
N ASP A 98 2.50 12.56 -5.20
CA ASP A 98 1.79 13.11 -6.35
C ASP A 98 0.63 12.22 -6.84
N GLY A 99 0.41 11.06 -6.23
CA GLY A 99 -0.60 10.08 -6.61
C GLY A 99 -0.15 9.11 -7.70
N SER A 100 1.08 9.20 -8.21
CA SER A 100 1.59 8.21 -9.15
C SER A 100 1.69 6.84 -8.49
N VAL A 101 1.29 5.81 -9.23
CA VAL A 101 1.29 4.41 -8.78
C VAL A 101 2.44 3.68 -9.45
N GLU A 102 3.23 2.98 -8.63
CA GLU A 102 4.29 2.08 -9.06
C GLU A 102 3.96 0.65 -8.60
N GLN A 103 4.00 -0.33 -9.49
CA GLN A 103 3.80 -1.74 -9.16
C GLN A 103 5.12 -2.52 -9.23
N TYR A 104 5.42 -3.27 -8.17
CA TYR A 104 6.67 -4.01 -8.01
C TYR A 104 6.51 -5.51 -8.18
N VAL A 105 5.39 -6.04 -7.67
CA VAL A 105 5.11 -7.48 -7.62
C VAL A 105 3.71 -7.73 -8.21
N PRO A 106 3.55 -8.70 -9.13
CA PRO A 106 2.24 -9.15 -9.57
C PRO A 106 1.39 -9.65 -8.39
N PHE A 107 0.10 -9.37 -8.37
CA PHE A 107 -0.77 -9.67 -7.21
C PHE A 107 -0.92 -11.17 -6.90
N ASP A 108 -0.74 -12.07 -7.88
CA ASP A 108 -0.72 -13.52 -7.67
C ASP A 108 0.53 -14.02 -6.95
N LYS A 109 1.58 -13.20 -6.89
CA LYS A 109 2.80 -13.50 -6.15
C LYS A 109 2.75 -12.96 -4.73
N ARG A 110 3.57 -13.54 -3.87
CA ARG A 110 3.72 -13.14 -2.48
C ARG A 110 4.83 -12.09 -2.36
N ALA A 111 4.44 -10.83 -2.26
CA ALA A 111 5.37 -9.77 -1.84
C ALA A 111 5.74 -9.92 -0.34
N TRP A 112 6.86 -9.35 0.07
CA TRP A 112 7.40 -9.48 1.43
C TRP A 112 7.24 -8.17 2.22
N HIS A 113 5.98 -7.83 2.57
CA HIS A 113 5.63 -6.53 3.15
C HIS A 113 5.22 -6.58 4.63
N ALA A 114 4.54 -7.65 5.07
CA ALA A 114 3.93 -7.72 6.40
C ALA A 114 4.86 -8.27 7.50
N GLY A 115 5.89 -9.05 7.16
CA GLY A 115 6.73 -9.75 8.15
C GLY A 115 5.90 -10.64 9.11
N VAL A 116 6.36 -10.77 10.37
CA VAL A 116 5.60 -11.49 11.42
C VAL A 116 4.29 -10.73 11.70
N SER A 117 3.17 -11.37 11.39
CA SER A 117 1.85 -10.74 11.36
C SER A 117 0.73 -11.77 11.54
N CYS A 118 -0.43 -11.32 12.04
CA CYS A 118 -1.64 -12.12 12.24
C CYS A 118 -2.90 -11.28 11.99
N TYR A 119 -3.84 -11.80 11.19
CA TYR A 119 -5.14 -11.20 10.93
C TYR A 119 -6.24 -12.21 11.26
N GLU A 120 -7.15 -11.85 12.17
CA GLU A 120 -8.26 -12.72 12.61
C GLU A 120 -7.82 -14.13 13.04
N GLY A 121 -6.68 -14.25 13.72
CA GLY A 121 -6.12 -15.52 14.17
C GLY A 121 -5.32 -16.28 13.10
N ARG A 122 -5.25 -15.78 11.86
CA ARG A 122 -4.43 -16.35 10.79
C ARG A 122 -3.10 -15.62 10.66
N GLU A 123 -2.01 -16.33 10.92
CA GLU A 123 -0.65 -15.81 10.81
C GLU A 123 -0.16 -15.70 9.36
N ARG A 124 1.02 -15.07 9.18
CA ARG A 124 1.74 -14.96 7.90
C ARG A 124 0.93 -14.22 6.83
N CYS A 125 0.51 -12.99 7.13
CA CYS A 125 -0.40 -12.24 6.27
C CYS A 125 0.05 -12.14 4.80
N ASN A 126 1.37 -12.07 4.53
CA ASN A 126 1.92 -12.09 3.17
C ASN A 126 1.31 -13.21 2.29
N ASP A 127 1.01 -14.38 2.86
CA ASP A 127 0.50 -15.55 2.13
C ASP A 127 -0.82 -15.24 1.41
N PHE A 128 -1.67 -14.38 2.00
CA PHE A 128 -3.02 -14.08 1.52
C PHE A 128 -3.33 -12.59 1.34
N SER A 129 -2.34 -11.71 1.51
CA SER A 129 -2.51 -10.26 1.39
C SER A 129 -1.87 -9.63 0.17
N ILE A 130 -2.50 -8.55 -0.31
CA ILE A 130 -1.89 -7.51 -1.13
C ILE A 130 -1.45 -6.37 -0.19
N GLY A 131 -0.21 -5.92 -0.36
CA GLY A 131 0.36 -4.75 0.31
C GLY A 131 0.36 -3.53 -0.61
N ILE A 132 -0.11 -2.39 -0.09
CA ILE A 132 -0.01 -1.08 -0.74
C ILE A 132 0.71 -0.11 0.19
N GLU A 133 1.80 0.46 -0.29
CA GLU A 133 2.58 1.48 0.39
C GLU A 133 2.11 2.87 -0.04
N LEU A 134 1.87 3.76 0.93
CA LEU A 134 1.76 5.19 0.67
C LEU A 134 3.08 5.88 1.02
N GLU A 135 3.61 6.68 0.10
CA GLU A 135 4.78 7.50 0.41
C GLU A 135 4.43 8.51 1.52
N GLY A 136 5.08 8.42 2.67
CA GLY A 136 4.69 9.16 3.86
C GLY A 136 5.31 8.64 5.15
N THR A 137 4.78 9.11 6.27
CA THR A 137 5.16 8.69 7.62
C THR A 137 3.91 8.47 8.48
N ASP A 138 4.04 7.78 9.61
CA ASP A 138 2.94 7.51 10.53
C ASP A 138 2.38 8.77 11.26
N HIS A 139 3.04 9.91 11.05
CA HIS A 139 2.75 11.20 11.67
C HIS A 139 2.55 12.34 10.65
N SER A 140 2.55 12.06 9.35
CA SER A 140 2.30 13.05 8.30
C SER A 140 0.98 12.79 7.56
N PRO A 141 0.21 13.85 7.21
CA PRO A 141 -1.01 13.68 6.43
C PRO A 141 -0.69 13.20 5.02
N TYR A 142 -1.54 12.35 4.46
CA TYR A 142 -1.48 11.92 3.05
C TYR A 142 -2.14 12.93 2.12
N SER A 143 -1.68 13.01 0.87
CA SER A 143 -2.24 13.93 -0.13
C SER A 143 -3.59 13.43 -0.65
N GLU A 144 -4.42 14.36 -1.13
CA GLU A 144 -5.69 13.99 -1.80
C GLU A 144 -5.45 13.09 -3.02
N ARG A 145 -4.37 13.35 -3.76
CA ARG A 145 -3.97 12.53 -4.92
C ARG A 145 -3.62 11.10 -4.50
N GLN A 146 -2.99 10.90 -3.34
CA GLN A 146 -2.73 9.56 -2.81
C GLN A 146 -4.02 8.83 -2.48
N TYR A 147 -4.98 9.49 -1.82
CA TYR A 147 -6.27 8.85 -1.53
C TYR A 147 -7.05 8.53 -2.80
N GLN A 148 -7.07 9.42 -3.80
CA GLN A 148 -7.71 9.14 -5.08
C GLN A 148 -7.13 7.89 -5.71
N SER A 149 -5.80 7.84 -5.88
CA SER A 149 -5.14 6.67 -6.47
C SER A 149 -5.35 5.41 -5.63
N LEU A 150 -5.33 5.52 -4.29
CA LEU A 150 -5.58 4.40 -3.40
C LEU A 150 -7.00 3.84 -3.57
N VAL A 151 -8.01 4.71 -3.67
CA VAL A 151 -9.40 4.33 -3.92
C VAL A 151 -9.52 3.64 -5.28
N ASP A 152 -8.91 4.22 -6.33
CA ASP A 152 -8.96 3.70 -7.70
C ASP A 152 -8.36 2.29 -7.77
N VAL A 153 -7.13 2.09 -7.24
CA VAL A 153 -6.49 0.77 -7.26
C VAL A 153 -7.20 -0.23 -6.34
N THR A 154 -7.72 0.21 -5.19
CA THR A 154 -8.44 -0.67 -4.26
C THR A 154 -9.71 -1.20 -4.89
N ARG A 155 -10.49 -0.36 -5.58
CA ARG A 155 -11.69 -0.80 -6.31
C ARG A 155 -11.34 -1.80 -7.40
N THR A 156 -10.31 -1.52 -8.19
CA THR A 156 -9.86 -2.45 -9.22
C THR A 156 -9.43 -3.80 -8.64
N ILE A 157 -8.78 -3.81 -7.48
CA ILE A 157 -8.39 -5.03 -6.76
C ILE A 157 -9.63 -5.78 -6.24
N LEU A 158 -10.57 -5.08 -5.60
CA LEU A 158 -11.83 -5.66 -5.10
C LEU A 158 -12.64 -6.30 -6.22
N ASP A 159 -12.74 -5.63 -7.37
CA ASP A 159 -13.45 -6.14 -8.54
C ASP A 159 -12.81 -7.40 -9.14
N TYR A 160 -11.49 -7.56 -9.01
CA TYR A 160 -10.74 -8.66 -9.59
C TYR A 160 -10.58 -9.87 -8.66
N TYR A 161 -10.47 -9.65 -7.34
CA TYR A 161 -10.26 -10.71 -6.34
C TYR A 161 -11.49 -10.90 -5.44
N PRO A 162 -12.37 -11.88 -5.74
CA PRO A 162 -13.68 -11.99 -5.10
C PRO A 162 -13.64 -12.37 -3.61
N LYS A 163 -12.51 -12.90 -3.11
CA LYS A 163 -12.34 -13.19 -1.67
C LYS A 163 -11.89 -11.97 -0.86
N LEU A 164 -11.42 -10.92 -1.52
CA LEU A 164 -11.04 -9.66 -0.88
C LEU A 164 -12.29 -8.78 -0.82
N THR A 165 -12.71 -8.44 0.39
CA THR A 165 -13.88 -7.58 0.63
C THR A 165 -13.45 -6.30 1.33
N VAL A 166 -14.33 -5.29 1.34
CA VAL A 166 -14.07 -4.01 2.01
C VAL A 166 -13.75 -4.20 3.50
N ASP A 167 -14.41 -5.15 4.17
CA ASP A 167 -14.18 -5.47 5.58
C ASP A 167 -12.80 -6.11 5.83
N ARG A 168 -12.17 -6.62 4.78
CA ARG A 168 -10.83 -7.24 4.81
C ARG A 168 -9.75 -6.28 4.30
N ILE A 169 -9.94 -4.98 4.56
CA ILE A 169 -8.93 -3.94 4.38
C ILE A 169 -8.46 -3.48 5.75
N THR A 170 -7.15 -3.50 5.99
CA THR A 170 -6.57 -3.17 7.29
C THR A 170 -5.24 -2.41 7.16
N GLY A 171 -4.72 -1.89 8.26
CA GLY A 171 -3.40 -1.28 8.34
C GLY A 171 -2.37 -2.25 8.92
N HIS A 172 -1.10 -2.06 8.59
CA HIS A 172 0.00 -2.89 9.09
C HIS A 172 0.05 -2.93 10.63
N GLN A 173 -0.24 -1.80 11.28
CA GLN A 173 -0.33 -1.67 12.74
C GLN A 173 -1.34 -2.65 13.38
N HIS A 174 -2.41 -3.03 12.67
CA HIS A 174 -3.45 -3.91 13.21
C HIS A 174 -3.08 -5.39 13.08
N ILE A 175 -2.27 -5.75 12.09
CA ILE A 175 -1.80 -7.15 11.91
C ILE A 175 -0.48 -7.43 12.62
N ALA A 176 0.21 -6.38 13.10
CA ALA A 176 1.48 -6.49 13.80
C ALA A 176 1.57 -5.50 14.99
N PRO A 177 0.61 -5.57 15.94
CA PRO A 177 0.56 -4.65 17.07
C PRO A 177 1.83 -4.74 17.93
N GLY A 178 2.33 -3.59 18.38
CA GLY A 178 3.57 -3.47 19.16
C GLY A 178 4.87 -3.54 18.33
N ARG A 179 4.81 -3.98 17.07
CA ARG A 179 5.96 -4.00 16.14
C ARG A 179 5.89 -2.89 15.10
N LYS A 180 4.69 -2.59 14.58
CA LYS A 180 4.47 -1.65 13.48
C LYS A 180 3.41 -0.62 13.84
N SER A 181 3.60 0.62 13.36
CA SER A 181 2.67 1.76 13.56
C SER A 181 2.09 2.30 12.25
N ASP A 182 2.56 1.85 11.09
CA ASP A 182 2.06 2.28 9.77
C ASP A 182 0.65 1.72 9.46
N PRO A 183 -0.21 2.46 8.73
CA PRO A 183 0.01 3.76 8.09
C PRO A 183 -0.14 4.97 9.04
N GLY A 184 -0.26 4.71 10.34
CA GLY A 184 -0.26 5.74 11.38
C GLY A 184 -1.58 6.48 11.56
N ARG A 185 -1.60 7.33 12.57
CA ARG A 185 -2.78 8.11 12.98
C ARG A 185 -3.26 9.11 11.93
N CYS A 186 -2.38 9.45 10.98
CA CYS A 186 -2.68 10.42 9.93
C CYS A 186 -3.38 9.81 8.71
N PHE A 187 -3.52 8.48 8.66
CA PHE A 187 -4.38 7.83 7.68
C PHE A 187 -5.85 7.95 8.11
N ASP A 188 -6.65 8.61 7.26
CA ASP A 188 -8.06 8.93 7.48
C ASP A 188 -8.91 7.78 6.94
N TRP A 189 -9.09 6.74 7.79
CA TRP A 189 -9.93 5.58 7.48
C TRP A 189 -11.37 5.97 7.12
N PRO A 190 -12.08 6.84 7.87
CA PRO A 190 -13.43 7.27 7.50
C PRO A 190 -13.50 7.89 6.11
N TYR A 191 -12.54 8.76 5.75
CA TYR A 191 -12.49 9.37 4.42
C TYR A 191 -12.27 8.31 3.34
N PHE A 192 -11.29 7.42 3.53
CA PHE A 192 -10.98 6.36 2.57
C PHE A 192 -12.18 5.43 2.32
N PHE A 193 -12.85 4.94 3.37
CA PHE A 193 -14.01 4.06 3.21
C PHE A 193 -15.25 4.78 2.66
N ASN A 194 -15.46 6.06 3.00
CA ASN A 194 -16.51 6.87 2.37
C ASN A 194 -16.23 7.04 0.88
N ALA A 195 -14.99 7.34 0.51
CA ALA A 195 -14.60 7.44 -0.88
C ALA A 195 -14.81 6.13 -1.64
N LEU A 196 -14.43 4.99 -1.06
CA LEU A 196 -14.64 3.66 -1.64
C LEU A 196 -16.11 3.38 -1.94
N SER A 197 -17.03 3.76 -1.05
CA SER A 197 -18.47 3.45 -1.19
C SER A 197 -19.24 4.35 -2.17
N ARG A 198 -18.67 5.49 -2.60
CA ARG A 198 -19.32 6.38 -3.56
C ARG A 198 -19.45 5.70 -4.91
N LYS A 199 -20.68 5.50 -5.39
CA LYS A 199 -20.88 5.08 -6.77
C LYS A 199 -20.36 6.16 -7.71
N ASP A 200 -19.64 5.76 -8.76
CA ASP A 200 -19.26 6.67 -9.83
C ASP A 200 -20.56 7.29 -10.36
N SER A 201 -20.68 8.61 -10.25
CA SER A 201 -21.80 9.33 -10.87
C SER A 201 -21.68 9.14 -12.37
N LEU A 202 -22.66 8.42 -12.95
CA LEU A 202 -22.81 8.23 -14.40
C LEU A 202 -22.97 9.58 -15.12
#